data_AF-A0A2V7EUW4-F1
#
_entry.id   AF-A0A2V7EUW4-F1
#
_cell.length_a   1.000
_cell.length_b   1.000
_cell.length_c   1.000
_cell.angle_alpha   90.00
_cell.angle_beta   90.00
_cell.angle_gamma   90.00
#
_symmetry.space_group_name_H-M   'P 1'
#
loop_
_entity.id
_entity.type
_entity.pdbx_description
1 polymer ?
#
loop_
_entity_poly.entity_id
_entity_poly.type
_entity_poly.pdbx_seq_one_letter_code
_entity_poly.pdbx_strand_id
1 'polypeptide(L)'
;MRRSLPPPGLALLLVLAACQDDPAGPRRGGPAYLAIQPVFGSAVELASFGLIADTVRLDVVRPPADTLRTLTVFFDPDSSQIRLGANVALRVPVETLAVHLELRGGGFALFSGTAPVEVRAGQPGTPHEILLAYTGPGSNVASVTIAPRDTVLTFGDSLRFHVTARDLAGAPVSLFYVLWGASDSTALRMTPSGLASAPGARATLWVRARTPTGVG
;
A
#
# COMPACT_ATOMS: atom_id res chain seq x y z
N MET A 1 -61.97 -64.86 41.96
CA MET A 1 -62.54 -64.16 40.80
C MET A 1 -61.41 -63.50 40.02
N ARG A 2 -61.34 -63.82 38.72
CA ARG A 2 -60.71 -63.09 37.59
C ARG A 2 -59.30 -62.49 37.73
N ARG A 3 -58.40 -63.07 36.91
CA ARG A 3 -57.17 -62.49 36.37
C ARG A 3 -57.44 -61.19 35.59
N SER A 4 -56.50 -60.26 35.64
CA SER A 4 -56.27 -59.28 34.58
C SER A 4 -54.80 -58.82 34.58
N LEU A 5 -54.07 -59.20 33.52
CA LEU A 5 -52.74 -58.66 33.19
C LEU A 5 -52.86 -57.22 32.64
N PRO A 6 -51.86 -56.34 32.87
CA PRO A 6 -51.70 -55.10 32.10
C PRO A 6 -50.93 -55.31 30.77
N PRO A 7 -51.09 -54.41 29.78
CA PRO A 7 -50.63 -54.57 28.40
C PRO A 7 -49.18 -54.08 28.16
N PRO A 8 -48.57 -54.42 26.99
CA PRO A 8 -47.23 -53.96 26.63
C PRO A 8 -47.26 -52.55 26.01
N GLY A 9 -46.47 -51.62 26.55
CA GLY A 9 -46.34 -50.24 26.08
C GLY A 9 -45.05 -50.03 25.28
N LEU A 10 -45.24 -49.64 24.01
CA LEU A 10 -44.29 -49.31 22.94
C LEU A 10 -42.89 -48.82 23.38
N ALA A 11 -41.86 -49.48 22.83
CA ALA A 11 -40.52 -48.93 22.69
C ALA A 11 -40.52 -47.83 21.61
N LEU A 12 -40.29 -46.59 22.03
CA LEU A 12 -40.10 -45.43 21.16
C LEU A 12 -38.68 -45.46 20.60
N LEU A 13 -38.51 -45.95 19.37
CA LEU A 13 -37.28 -45.79 18.60
C LEU A 13 -37.14 -44.30 18.19
N LEU A 14 -36.30 -43.55 18.90
CA LEU A 14 -35.81 -42.26 18.42
C LEU A 14 -34.90 -42.49 17.22
N VAL A 15 -35.43 -42.27 16.02
CA VAL A 15 -34.63 -42.13 14.81
C VAL A 15 -33.98 -40.75 14.86
N LEU A 16 -32.71 -40.70 15.27
CA LEU A 16 -31.87 -39.54 15.05
C LEU A 16 -31.68 -39.40 13.53
N ALA A 17 -32.44 -38.51 12.91
CA ALA A 17 -32.16 -38.05 11.55
C ALA A 17 -30.85 -37.27 11.58
N ALA A 18 -29.73 -37.97 11.40
CA ALA A 18 -28.47 -37.34 11.06
C ALA A 18 -28.62 -36.81 9.63
N CYS A 19 -28.78 -35.49 9.49
CA CYS A 19 -28.46 -34.82 8.23
C CYS A 19 -26.95 -34.96 8.02
N GLN A 20 -26.52 -36.09 7.47
CA GLN A 20 -25.22 -36.19 6.82
C GLN A 20 -25.33 -35.45 5.49
N ASP A 21 -24.94 -34.18 5.49
CA ASP A 21 -24.57 -33.50 4.26
C ASP A 21 -23.27 -34.16 3.75
N ASP A 22 -23.40 -35.14 2.87
CA ASP A 22 -22.29 -35.69 2.09
C ASP A 22 -21.97 -34.73 0.93
N PRO A 23 -20.80 -34.08 0.87
CA PRO A 23 -20.41 -33.32 -0.31
C PRO A 23 -19.65 -34.26 -1.25
N ALA A 24 -20.36 -35.20 -1.89
CA ALA A 24 -19.81 -36.09 -2.91
C ALA A 24 -20.06 -35.58 -4.35
N GLY A 25 -20.29 -34.29 -4.54
CA GLY A 25 -20.25 -33.64 -5.85
C GLY A 25 -18.86 -33.09 -6.15
N PRO A 26 -18.38 -33.07 -7.41
CA PRO A 26 -17.14 -32.39 -7.75
C PRO A 26 -17.26 -30.93 -7.30
N ARG A 27 -16.43 -30.52 -6.33
CA ARG A 27 -16.45 -29.16 -5.81
C ARG A 27 -16.20 -28.21 -6.97
N ARG A 28 -17.24 -27.51 -7.42
CA ARG A 28 -17.13 -26.47 -8.44
C ARG A 28 -16.60 -25.21 -7.78
N GLY A 29 -15.94 -24.36 -8.57
CA GLY A 29 -15.68 -22.98 -8.13
C GLY A 29 -16.98 -22.23 -7.85
N GLY A 30 -16.84 -21.02 -7.33
CA GLY A 30 -17.97 -20.22 -6.91
C GLY A 30 -17.57 -18.81 -6.49
N PRO A 31 -18.50 -18.04 -5.93
CA PRO A 31 -18.19 -16.73 -5.39
C PRO A 31 -17.19 -16.84 -4.24
N ALA A 32 -16.25 -15.89 -4.19
CA ALA A 32 -15.29 -15.75 -3.14
C ALA A 32 -15.10 -14.28 -2.79
N TYR A 33 -14.65 -14.03 -1.57
CA TYR A 33 -14.30 -12.70 -1.09
C TYR A 33 -12.80 -12.67 -0.76
N LEU A 34 -12.10 -11.76 -1.42
CA LEU A 34 -10.69 -11.47 -1.17
C LEU A 34 -10.58 -10.26 -0.24
N ALA A 35 -10.01 -10.44 0.95
CA ALA A 35 -9.64 -9.37 1.86
C ALA A 35 -8.14 -9.06 1.71
N ILE A 36 -7.76 -7.77 1.75
CA ILE A 36 -6.40 -7.31 1.49
C ILE A 36 -5.94 -6.38 2.60
N GLN A 37 -4.71 -6.59 3.06
CA GLN A 37 -4.00 -5.75 4.01
C GLN A 37 -2.75 -5.18 3.34
N PRO A 38 -2.66 -3.87 3.07
CA PRO A 38 -1.42 -3.26 2.58
C PRO A 38 -0.35 -3.28 3.68
N VAL A 39 0.88 -3.63 3.31
CA VAL A 39 2.06 -3.55 4.18
C VAL A 39 3.13 -2.74 3.45
N PHE A 40 3.68 -1.70 4.08
CA PHE A 40 4.68 -0.84 3.43
C PHE A 40 6.09 -1.37 3.70
N GLY A 41 6.82 -1.70 2.64
CA GLY A 41 8.21 -2.18 2.73
C GLY A 41 9.24 -1.09 3.00
N SER A 42 8.86 0.17 2.83
CA SER A 42 9.69 1.35 3.06
C SER A 42 8.90 2.43 3.77
N ALA A 43 9.47 3.00 4.84
CA ALA A 43 8.90 4.14 5.53
C ALA A 43 9.22 5.43 4.74
N VAL A 44 8.35 5.79 3.79
CA VAL A 44 8.41 7.09 3.11
C VAL A 44 7.37 8.01 3.74
N GLU A 45 7.84 9.09 4.36
CA GLU A 45 6.97 10.11 4.95
C GLU A 45 6.46 11.07 3.86
N LEU A 46 5.38 10.67 3.17
CA LEU A 46 4.81 11.43 2.05
C LEU A 46 4.58 12.91 2.36
N ALA A 47 4.07 13.21 3.55
CA ALA A 47 3.75 14.58 3.98
C ALA A 47 4.98 15.50 3.98
N SER A 48 6.17 14.99 4.32
CA SER A 48 7.43 15.73 4.27
C SER A 48 7.83 16.16 2.85
N PHE A 49 7.28 15.51 1.83
CA PHE A 49 7.47 15.86 0.42
C PHE A 49 6.27 16.63 -0.18
N GLY A 50 5.29 17.01 0.64
CA GLY A 50 4.04 17.62 0.16
C GLY A 50 3.17 16.66 -0.66
N LEU A 51 3.37 15.35 -0.47
CA LEU A 51 2.60 14.31 -1.14
C LEU A 51 1.44 13.88 -0.25
N ILE A 52 0.27 13.69 -0.86
CA ILE A 52 -0.94 13.22 -0.21
C ILE A 52 -1.44 12.03 -1.02
N ALA A 53 -1.65 10.88 -0.37
CA ALA A 53 -2.33 9.74 -0.96
C ALA A 53 -3.82 9.82 -0.65
N ASP A 54 -4.66 9.69 -1.66
CA ASP A 54 -6.12 9.85 -1.56
C ASP A 54 -6.90 8.73 -2.26
N THR A 55 -6.21 7.87 -2.99
CA THR A 55 -6.83 6.88 -3.86
C THR A 55 -6.10 5.55 -3.76
N VAL A 56 -6.84 4.47 -3.56
CA VAL A 56 -6.35 3.09 -3.71
C VAL A 56 -6.93 2.51 -4.99
N ARG A 57 -6.06 1.92 -5.82
CA ARG A 57 -6.46 1.10 -6.97
C ARG A 57 -6.08 -0.34 -6.72
N LEU A 58 -7.05 -1.23 -6.87
CA LEU A 58 -6.90 -2.67 -6.71
C LEU A 58 -7.32 -3.36 -7.99
N ASP A 59 -6.42 -4.13 -8.59
CA ASP A 59 -6.69 -4.98 -9.76
C ASP A 59 -6.48 -6.45 -9.36
N VAL A 60 -7.51 -7.28 -9.58
CA VAL A 60 -7.47 -8.72 -9.34
C VAL A 60 -7.55 -9.44 -10.68
N VAL A 61 -6.49 -10.17 -11.01
CA VAL A 61 -6.28 -10.80 -12.31
C VAL A 61 -6.14 -12.30 -12.10
N ARG A 62 -6.93 -13.07 -12.84
CA ARG A 62 -6.67 -14.49 -13.06
C ARG A 62 -5.55 -14.62 -14.11
N PRO A 63 -4.40 -15.22 -13.76
CA PRO A 63 -3.33 -15.41 -14.72
C PRO A 63 -3.81 -16.21 -15.95
N PRO A 64 -3.29 -15.91 -17.15
CA PRO A 64 -2.23 -14.93 -17.41
C PRO A 64 -2.69 -13.47 -17.51
N ALA A 65 -3.97 -13.16 -17.78
CA ALA A 65 -4.40 -11.76 -18.03
C ALA A 65 -5.91 -11.47 -17.82
N ASP A 66 -6.69 -12.44 -17.32
CA ASP A 66 -8.15 -12.29 -17.17
C ASP A 66 -8.49 -11.43 -15.94
N THR A 67 -8.81 -10.15 -16.15
CA THR A 67 -9.11 -9.21 -15.05
C THR A 67 -10.49 -9.50 -14.48
N LEU A 68 -10.52 -10.04 -13.26
CA LEU A 68 -11.77 -10.38 -12.57
C LEU A 68 -12.41 -9.17 -11.92
N ARG A 69 -11.59 -8.24 -11.43
CA ARG A 69 -12.06 -7.04 -10.74
C ARG A 69 -11.05 -5.91 -10.81
N THR A 70 -11.55 -4.70 -11.05
CA THR A 70 -10.85 -3.45 -10.77
C THR A 70 -11.69 -2.67 -9.76
N LEU A 71 -11.07 -2.24 -8.68
CA LEU A 71 -11.67 -1.42 -7.63
C LEU A 71 -10.85 -0.14 -7.47
N THR A 72 -11.53 1.00 -7.45
CA THR A 72 -10.94 2.30 -7.13
C THR A 72 -11.67 2.85 -5.91
N VAL A 73 -10.92 3.06 -4.83
CA VAL A 73 -11.44 3.56 -3.55
C VAL A 73 -10.79 4.89 -3.28
N PHE A 74 -11.60 5.93 -3.20
CA PHE A 74 -11.17 7.23 -2.71
C PHE A 74 -11.33 7.25 -1.20
N PHE A 75 -10.37 7.87 -0.51
CA PHE A 75 -10.38 7.99 0.94
C PHE A 75 -9.85 9.35 1.38
N ASP A 76 -10.30 9.78 2.56
CA ASP A 76 -9.74 10.97 3.20
C ASP A 76 -8.32 10.65 3.69
N PRO A 77 -7.29 11.45 3.35
CA PRO A 77 -5.91 11.20 3.78
C PRO A 77 -5.75 11.13 5.30
N ASP A 78 -6.66 11.74 6.08
CA ASP A 78 -6.64 11.70 7.55
C ASP A 78 -7.38 10.47 8.12
N SER A 79 -7.93 9.59 7.26
CA SER A 79 -8.60 8.36 7.68
C SER A 79 -7.61 7.34 8.25
N SER A 80 -7.95 6.77 9.40
CA SER A 80 -7.17 5.72 10.05
C SER A 80 -7.52 4.29 9.59
N GLN A 81 -8.55 4.13 8.75
CA GLN A 81 -8.99 2.82 8.27
C GLN A 81 -9.57 2.86 6.85
N ILE A 82 -9.27 1.83 6.06
CA ILE A 82 -9.84 1.59 4.73
C ILE A 82 -10.14 0.10 4.63
N ARG A 83 -11.34 -0.24 4.15
CA ARG A 83 -11.70 -1.63 3.87
C ARG A 83 -11.31 -1.96 2.43
N LEU A 84 -10.31 -2.83 2.27
CA LEU A 84 -9.84 -3.27 0.97
C LEU A 84 -10.22 -4.73 0.74
N GLY A 85 -11.03 -4.96 -0.28
CA GLY A 85 -11.42 -6.30 -0.68
C GLY A 85 -12.24 -6.32 -1.96
N ALA A 86 -12.34 -7.50 -2.55
CA ALA A 86 -13.01 -7.71 -3.83
C ALA A 86 -13.82 -9.01 -3.81
N ASN A 87 -15.05 -8.93 -4.33
CA ASN A 87 -15.81 -10.11 -4.70
C ASN A 87 -15.31 -10.63 -6.05
N VAL A 88 -14.96 -11.90 -6.12
CA VAL A 88 -14.47 -12.57 -7.34
C VAL A 88 -15.19 -13.90 -7.55
N ALA A 89 -15.27 -14.34 -8.80
CA ALA A 89 -15.83 -15.64 -9.16
C ALA A 89 -14.70 -16.60 -9.55
N LEU A 90 -14.57 -17.70 -8.81
CA LEU A 90 -13.57 -18.74 -9.04
C LEU A 90 -14.14 -19.84 -9.96
N ARG A 91 -13.31 -20.43 -10.82
CA ARG A 91 -13.65 -21.57 -11.69
C ARG A 91 -13.47 -22.90 -10.95
N VAL A 92 -12.51 -22.97 -10.03
CA VAL A 92 -12.27 -24.11 -9.12
C VAL A 92 -12.40 -23.66 -7.65
N PRO A 93 -12.52 -24.59 -6.67
CA PRO A 93 -12.75 -24.24 -5.27
C PRO A 93 -11.66 -23.36 -4.64
N VAL A 94 -10.44 -23.46 -5.16
CA VAL A 94 -9.26 -22.73 -4.73
C VAL A 94 -8.51 -22.26 -5.96
N GLU A 95 -8.34 -20.94 -6.14
CA GLU A 95 -7.56 -20.35 -7.24
C GLU A 95 -6.46 -19.44 -6.70
N THR A 96 -5.29 -19.48 -7.32
CA THR A 96 -4.27 -18.45 -7.15
C THR A 96 -4.53 -17.30 -8.12
N LEU A 97 -4.83 -16.13 -7.59
CA LEU A 97 -5.08 -14.89 -8.35
C LEU A 97 -3.88 -13.95 -8.18
N ALA A 98 -3.53 -13.21 -9.22
CA ALA A 98 -2.58 -12.11 -9.13
C ALA A 98 -3.31 -10.85 -8.66
N VAL A 99 -2.85 -10.28 -7.56
CA VAL A 99 -3.42 -9.06 -6.98
C VAL A 99 -2.42 -7.94 -7.11
N HIS A 100 -2.80 -6.89 -7.81
CA HIS A 100 -2.02 -5.67 -7.95
C HIS A 100 -2.69 -4.54 -7.17
N LEU A 101 -1.91 -3.87 -6.34
CA LEU A 101 -2.38 -2.81 -5.46
C LEU A 101 -1.52 -1.57 -5.66
N GLU A 102 -2.16 -0.42 -5.88
CA GLU A 102 -1.52 0.89 -5.96
C GLU A 102 -2.14 1.83 -4.92
N LEU A 103 -1.27 2.55 -4.21
CA LEU A 103 -1.64 3.74 -3.45
C LEU A 103 -1.25 4.95 -4.28
N ARG A 104 -2.22 5.81 -4.59
CA ARG A 104 -2.09 6.92 -5.54
C ARG A 104 -2.33 8.27 -4.88
N GLY A 105 -1.74 9.30 -5.46
CA GLY A 105 -1.84 10.68 -5.00
C GLY A 105 -1.23 11.66 -6.00
N GLY A 106 -1.85 12.82 -6.19
CA GLY A 106 -1.38 13.85 -7.14
C GLY A 106 -1.26 13.34 -8.59
N GLY A 107 -2.04 12.31 -8.96
CA GLY A 107 -2.02 11.67 -10.29
C GLY A 107 -1.04 10.50 -10.45
N PHE A 108 -0.13 10.29 -9.49
CA PHE A 108 0.89 9.23 -9.55
C PHE A 108 0.53 8.02 -8.71
N ALA A 109 1.01 6.83 -9.09
CA ALA A 109 1.15 5.72 -8.15
C ALA A 109 2.36 6.02 -7.25
N LEU A 110 2.09 6.26 -5.97
CA LEU A 110 3.13 6.58 -4.98
C LEU A 110 3.75 5.29 -4.44
N PHE A 111 2.91 4.28 -4.21
CA PHE A 111 3.34 2.94 -3.86
C PHE A 111 2.61 1.91 -4.70
N SER A 112 3.27 0.81 -5.01
CA SER A 112 2.64 -0.33 -5.68
C SER A 112 3.23 -1.65 -5.21
N GLY A 113 2.43 -2.70 -5.30
CA GLY A 113 2.83 -4.07 -5.01
C GLY A 113 1.99 -5.07 -5.77
N THR A 114 2.55 -6.25 -6.00
CA THR A 114 1.85 -7.37 -6.63
C THR A 114 2.15 -8.64 -5.85
N ALA A 115 1.11 -9.41 -5.56
CA ALA A 115 1.25 -10.69 -4.87
C ALA A 115 0.31 -11.76 -5.48
N PRO A 116 0.77 -13.02 -5.60
CA PRO A 116 -0.14 -14.14 -5.82
C PRO A 116 -0.90 -14.42 -4.52
N VAL A 117 -2.22 -14.55 -4.62
CA VAL A 117 -3.10 -14.80 -3.49
C VAL A 117 -3.96 -16.02 -3.74
N GLU A 118 -3.89 -16.99 -2.84
CA GLU A 118 -4.77 -18.17 -2.86
C GLU A 118 -6.14 -17.80 -2.29
N VAL A 119 -7.18 -17.84 -3.11
CA VAL A 119 -8.55 -17.52 -2.73
C VAL A 119 -9.40 -18.77 -2.74
N ARG A 120 -10.22 -18.95 -1.70
CA ARG A 120 -11.13 -20.08 -1.54
C ARG A 120 -12.59 -19.64 -1.70
N ALA A 121 -13.37 -20.44 -2.40
CA ALA A 121 -14.80 -20.19 -2.59
C ALA A 121 -15.59 -20.36 -1.28
N GLY A 122 -16.68 -19.59 -1.14
CA GLY A 122 -17.68 -19.77 -0.09
C GLY A 122 -17.60 -18.76 1.06
N GLN A 123 -16.44 -18.54 1.67
CA GLN A 123 -16.31 -17.65 2.84
C GLN A 123 -15.13 -16.67 2.74
N PRO A 124 -15.25 -15.46 3.33
CA PRO A 124 -14.13 -14.53 3.49
C PRO A 124 -12.97 -15.18 4.25
N GLY A 125 -11.80 -15.23 3.61
CA GLY A 125 -10.56 -15.63 4.28
C GLY A 125 -9.99 -14.52 5.17
N THR A 126 -8.88 -14.80 5.83
CA THR A 126 -8.07 -13.77 6.50
C THR A 126 -7.55 -12.74 5.47
N PRO A 127 -7.37 -11.46 5.84
CA PRO A 127 -6.74 -10.48 4.98
C PRO A 127 -5.36 -10.95 4.50
N HIS A 128 -5.10 -10.83 3.20
CA HIS A 128 -3.81 -11.16 2.61
C HIS A 128 -2.92 -9.93 2.60
N GLU A 129 -1.71 -10.08 3.10
CA GLU A 129 -0.73 -9.00 3.10
C GLU A 129 -0.17 -8.78 1.69
N ILE A 130 -0.16 -7.53 1.24
CA ILE A 130 0.48 -7.12 0.00
C ILE A 130 1.58 -6.12 0.33
N LEU A 131 2.82 -6.51 0.08
CA LEU A 131 3.97 -5.65 0.27
C LEU A 131 3.99 -4.56 -0.81
N LEU A 132 3.91 -3.31 -0.38
CA LEU A 132 3.98 -2.12 -1.20
C LEU A 132 5.36 -1.50 -1.12
N ALA A 133 5.95 -1.20 -2.27
CA ALA A 133 7.19 -0.44 -2.40
C ALA A 133 6.91 0.95 -2.99
N TYR A 134 7.72 1.95 -2.64
CA TYR A 134 7.61 3.27 -3.24
C TYR A 134 7.97 3.22 -4.73
N THR A 135 7.04 3.60 -5.58
CA THR A 135 7.20 3.62 -7.05
C THR A 135 6.92 4.99 -7.66
N GLY A 136 6.59 5.98 -6.83
CA GLY A 136 6.33 7.35 -7.25
C GLY A 136 7.55 8.10 -7.81
N PRO A 137 7.36 9.39 -8.13
CA PRO A 137 8.43 10.28 -8.59
C PRO A 137 9.74 10.15 -7.81
N GLY A 138 10.84 9.97 -8.54
CA GLY A 138 12.17 9.83 -7.97
C GLY A 138 12.51 8.43 -7.44
N SER A 139 11.65 7.42 -7.62
CA SER A 139 11.92 6.03 -7.19
C SER A 139 13.18 5.42 -7.81
N ASN A 140 13.57 5.86 -9.01
CA ASN A 140 14.77 5.41 -9.73
C ASN A 140 16.00 6.31 -9.55
N VAL A 141 15.94 7.33 -8.68
CA VAL A 141 17.10 8.20 -8.42
C VAL A 141 18.19 7.41 -7.71
N ALA A 142 19.40 7.47 -8.25
CA ALA A 142 20.59 6.84 -7.68
C ALA A 142 21.59 7.85 -7.11
N SER A 143 21.59 9.08 -7.62
CA SER A 143 22.42 10.16 -7.10
C SER A 143 21.73 11.51 -7.25
N VAL A 144 22.05 12.43 -6.34
CA VAL A 144 21.63 13.83 -6.40
C VAL A 144 22.83 14.75 -6.26
N THR A 145 22.79 15.88 -6.95
CA THR A 145 23.82 16.91 -6.88
C THR A 145 23.16 18.24 -6.56
N ILE A 146 23.69 18.94 -5.55
CA ILE A 146 23.23 20.27 -5.13
C ILE A 146 24.13 21.34 -5.78
N ALA A 147 23.52 22.40 -6.30
CA ALA A 147 24.21 23.57 -6.84
C ALA A 147 23.64 24.88 -6.25
N PRO A 148 24.48 25.88 -5.91
CA PRO A 148 25.94 25.77 -5.88
C PRO A 148 26.41 24.82 -4.77
N ARG A 149 27.62 24.25 -4.93
CA ARG A 149 28.20 23.31 -3.96
C ARG A 149 28.66 24.00 -2.67
N ASP A 150 29.12 25.24 -2.81
CA ASP A 150 29.55 26.10 -1.71
C ASP A 150 29.23 27.55 -2.04
N THR A 151 28.98 28.35 -1.02
CA THR A 151 28.55 29.75 -1.15
C THR A 151 28.70 30.50 0.18
N VAL A 152 28.76 31.82 0.09
CA VAL A 152 28.73 32.71 1.25
C VAL A 152 27.56 33.66 1.07
N LEU A 153 26.71 33.75 2.10
CA LEU A 153 25.58 34.67 2.14
C LEU A 153 25.86 35.77 3.17
N THR A 154 25.56 37.02 2.81
CA THR A 154 25.61 38.12 3.78
C THR A 154 24.34 38.10 4.63
N PHE A 155 24.36 38.76 5.78
CA PHE A 155 23.18 38.86 6.64
C PHE A 155 21.98 39.44 5.88
N GLY A 156 20.84 38.75 5.97
CA GLY A 156 19.61 39.12 5.28
C GLY A 156 19.51 38.65 3.82
N ASP A 157 20.60 38.13 3.22
CA ASP A 157 20.55 37.58 1.87
C ASP A 157 19.79 36.25 1.83
N SER A 158 19.37 35.87 0.62
CA SER A 158 18.82 34.54 0.36
C SER A 158 19.39 33.98 -0.94
N LEU A 159 19.53 32.66 -1.00
CA LEU A 159 20.00 31.93 -2.16
C LEU A 159 19.13 30.71 -2.41
N ARG A 160 18.80 30.47 -3.68
CA ARG A 160 18.12 29.24 -4.09
C ARG A 160 19.15 28.19 -4.48
N PHE A 161 19.11 27.07 -3.78
CA PHE A 161 19.80 25.85 -4.20
C PHE A 161 18.96 25.09 -5.23
N HIS A 162 19.64 24.44 -6.16
CA HIS A 162 19.05 23.58 -7.17
C HIS A 162 19.55 22.15 -6.97
N VAL A 163 18.70 21.17 -7.28
CA VAL A 163 19.07 19.75 -7.28
C VAL A 163 18.92 19.20 -8.68
N THR A 164 19.92 18.44 -9.11
CA THR A 164 19.82 17.56 -10.28
C THR A 164 19.91 16.12 -9.81
N ALA A 165 19.03 15.25 -10.30
CA ALA A 165 19.03 13.83 -9.98
C ALA A 165 19.44 13.00 -11.21
N ARG A 166 20.13 11.88 -10.97
CA ARG A 166 20.49 10.90 -12.00
C ARG A 166 20.15 9.48 -11.56
N ASP A 167 19.80 8.63 -12.50
CA ASP A 167 19.59 7.20 -12.27
C ASP A 167 20.91 6.42 -12.24
N LEU A 168 20.83 5.09 -12.11
CA LEU A 168 22.00 4.21 -12.06
C LEU A 168 22.84 4.21 -13.35
N ALA A 169 22.23 4.53 -14.50
CA ALA A 169 22.93 4.66 -15.78
C ALA A 169 23.52 6.06 -15.99
N GLY A 170 23.30 6.98 -15.05
CA GLY A 170 23.73 8.37 -15.14
C GLY A 170 22.79 9.26 -15.96
N ALA A 171 21.63 8.77 -16.40
CA ALA A 171 20.66 9.57 -17.13
C ALA A 171 19.92 10.53 -16.18
N PRO A 172 19.56 11.76 -16.64
CA PRO A 172 18.86 12.72 -15.80
C PRO A 172 17.45 12.23 -15.44
N VAL A 173 17.08 12.35 -14.17
CA VAL A 173 15.71 12.12 -13.69
C VAL A 173 15.02 13.47 -13.54
N SER A 174 13.98 13.72 -14.35
CA SER A 174 13.29 15.01 -14.39
C SER A 174 12.18 15.15 -13.35
N LEU A 175 11.59 14.04 -12.92
CA LEU A 175 10.44 14.01 -12.02
C LEU A 175 10.83 13.33 -10.70
N PHE A 176 11.16 14.15 -9.70
CA PHE A 176 11.53 13.72 -8.36
C PHE A 176 11.20 14.79 -7.33
N TYR A 177 11.08 14.39 -6.07
CA TYR A 177 10.92 15.30 -4.93
C TYR A 177 12.19 15.35 -4.09
N VAL A 178 12.36 16.45 -3.36
CA VAL A 178 13.47 16.66 -2.45
C VAL A 178 12.96 17.26 -1.15
N LEU A 179 13.43 16.71 -0.05
CA LEU A 179 13.35 17.33 1.26
C LEU A 179 14.67 18.04 1.56
N TRP A 180 14.58 19.35 1.78
CA TRP A 180 15.71 20.18 2.17
C TRP A 180 15.95 20.13 3.67
N GLY A 181 17.21 20.17 4.07
CA GLY A 181 17.62 20.30 5.46
C GLY A 181 18.94 21.05 5.58
N ALA A 182 19.17 21.63 6.75
CA ALA A 182 20.43 22.26 7.12
C ALA A 182 20.96 21.62 8.42
N SER A 183 22.26 21.78 8.66
CA SER A 183 22.89 21.36 9.92
C SER A 183 22.28 22.02 11.16
N ASP A 184 21.79 23.25 11.00
CA ASP A 184 21.01 23.98 11.99
C ASP A 184 19.88 24.73 11.27
N SER A 185 18.67 24.20 11.38
CA SER A 185 17.46 24.77 10.77
C SER A 185 16.87 25.95 11.56
N THR A 186 17.43 26.26 12.74
CA THR A 186 17.11 27.49 13.48
C THR A 186 17.95 28.65 12.98
N ALA A 187 19.20 28.39 12.60
CA ALA A 187 20.09 29.36 11.98
C ALA A 187 19.81 29.55 10.48
N LEU A 188 19.72 28.46 9.70
CA LEU A 188 19.45 28.52 8.26
C LEU A 188 18.05 28.02 7.96
N ARG A 189 17.11 28.94 7.78
CA ARG A 189 15.75 28.61 7.35
C ARG A 189 15.76 28.28 5.86
N MET A 190 15.15 27.16 5.51
CA MET A 190 15.01 26.72 4.12
C MET A 190 13.54 26.46 3.80
N THR A 191 13.13 26.88 2.60
CA THR A 191 11.81 26.54 2.06
C THR A 191 11.86 25.21 1.30
N PRO A 192 10.72 24.54 1.07
CA PRO A 192 10.65 23.35 0.20
C PRO A 192 11.18 23.58 -1.23
N SER A 193 11.17 24.84 -1.71
CA SER A 193 11.72 25.21 -3.02
C SER A 193 13.25 25.34 -3.06
N GLY A 194 13.94 25.06 -1.95
CA GLY A 194 15.40 25.19 -1.84
C GLY A 194 15.89 26.63 -1.62
N LEU A 195 15.00 27.59 -1.36
CA LEU A 195 15.39 28.94 -0.96
C LEU A 195 15.88 28.91 0.49
N ALA A 196 17.14 29.23 0.70
CA ALA A 196 17.79 29.38 1.99
C ALA A 196 17.95 30.87 2.32
N SER A 197 17.64 31.26 3.55
CA SER A 197 17.75 32.65 4.04
C SER A 197 18.79 32.74 5.14
N ALA A 198 19.76 33.64 4.98
CA ALA A 198 20.92 33.75 5.85
C ALA A 198 20.54 34.15 7.30
N PRO A 199 21.16 33.54 8.33
CA PRO A 199 20.96 33.94 9.72
C PRO A 199 21.44 35.36 9.99
N GLY A 200 20.98 35.97 11.08
CA GLY A 200 21.51 37.22 11.61
C GLY A 200 22.84 37.08 12.38
N ALA A 201 23.45 35.90 12.36
CA ALA A 201 24.69 35.58 13.07
C ALA A 201 25.64 34.81 12.14
N ARG A 202 26.95 35.00 12.33
CA ARG A 202 27.97 34.29 11.56
C ARG A 202 27.95 32.80 11.94
N ALA A 203 27.81 31.93 10.94
CA ALA A 203 27.84 30.49 11.11
C ALA A 203 28.41 29.81 9.86
N THR A 204 28.95 28.61 10.03
CA THR A 204 29.29 27.69 8.94
C THR A 204 28.32 26.52 9.03
N LEU A 205 27.52 26.31 7.98
CA LEU A 205 26.42 25.36 7.97
C LEU A 205 26.49 24.50 6.71
N TRP A 206 26.03 23.25 6.80
CA TRP A 206 25.87 22.40 5.62
C TRP A 206 24.39 22.27 5.26
N VAL A 207 24.14 22.15 3.95
CA VAL A 207 22.82 21.91 3.37
C VAL A 207 22.77 20.49 2.83
N ARG A 208 21.63 19.82 2.97
CA ARG A 208 21.36 18.50 2.39
C ARG A 208 20.01 18.51 1.70
N ALA A 209 19.94 17.76 0.62
CA ALA A 209 18.73 17.40 -0.10
C ALA A 209 18.56 15.88 0.01
N ARG A 210 17.36 15.38 0.33
CA ARG A 210 17.09 13.92 0.30
C ARG A 210 15.84 13.62 -0.53
N THR A 211 15.87 12.56 -1.32
CA THR A 211 14.70 12.05 -2.05
C THR A 211 13.79 11.21 -1.14
N PRO A 212 12.56 10.87 -1.57
CA PRO A 212 11.69 9.92 -0.87
C PRO A 212 12.34 8.57 -0.57
N THR A 213 13.23 8.11 -1.45
CA THR A 213 13.99 6.86 -1.29
C THR A 213 15.22 6.99 -0.39
N GLY A 214 15.51 8.20 0.12
CA GLY A 214 16.61 8.47 1.04
C GLY A 214 17.94 8.86 0.39
N VAL A 215 18.02 8.93 -0.94
CA VAL A 215 19.22 9.36 -1.68
C VAL A 215 19.46 10.85 -1.44
N GLY A 216 20.69 11.24 -1.06
CA GLY A 216 21.01 12.62 -0.66
C GLY A 216 22.48 12.90 -0.45
#